data_AF-A0A955IQ14-F1
#
_entry.id   AF-A0A955IQ14-F1
#
_cell.length_a   1.000
_cell.length_b   1.000
_cell.length_c   1.000
_cell.angle_alpha   90.00
_cell.angle_beta   90.00
_cell.angle_gamma   90.00
#
_symmetry.space_group_name_H-M   'P 1'
#
loop_
_entity.id
_entity.type
_entity.pdbx_description
1 polymer ?
#
loop_
_entity_poly.entity_id
_entity_poly.type
_entity_poly.pdbx_seq_one_letter_code
_entity_poly.pdbx_strand_id
1 'polypeptide(L)'
;MALYTRIRSTRSLACAAVASFVACAHADLTGTTLDLSVSHTGVFATTSTATYTYGSTQVEPDPNAPSLTMEWSSPASNDGGFANSIQIDFSNFSLHDFDGETGSLEITGLAELVDSSAVVLLDGSGQLIGIAAGAGSTLTATWSVDDVVSFLAPTVTIAWNSEAAAGPLKPQPAAGSPLEGLTPDQLSRFDLGRLAFERTFLASEGLGPVFNKASCANCHNTPIGGSGSQTVNRFGLAGRGGFQDLSQFGGSLLQVSSINPECQEDFPVEANVFALRLTPSILGGGLVEAIPDADILANELPGPGISGRARLVNPLEDPGLTLVGRFGWKGDVATLLTFSGDAGLNEMGITNRLVMNENDPNGINPPDLLTCDLVPDPEDGPEGGIPGAPHWIDRTRDFQRFLAAPPQTPKSGMSGEAIFNSIGCAECHTPSYTTSNDVGLEDAIREKTIKPYSDFL
;
A
#
# COMPACT_ATOMS: atom_id res chain seq x y z
N MET A 1 42.87 35.02 -28.09
CA MET A 1 42.63 36.20 -28.94
C MET A 1 41.18 36.63 -28.69
N ALA A 2 41.03 37.84 -28.11
CA ALA A 2 39.84 38.66 -27.85
C ALA A 2 38.56 37.99 -27.26
N LEU A 3 38.14 38.26 -26.00
CA LEU A 3 37.55 39.49 -25.39
C LEU A 3 36.11 39.82 -25.85
N TYR A 4 35.18 39.82 -24.87
CA TYR A 4 34.07 40.77 -24.58
C TYR A 4 33.20 40.09 -23.49
N THR A 5 33.08 40.44 -22.20
CA THR A 5 32.90 41.68 -21.39
C THR A 5 31.43 42.11 -21.15
N ARG A 6 31.00 41.93 -19.87
CA ARG A 6 30.07 42.70 -19.00
C ARG A 6 28.52 42.60 -19.06
N ILE A 7 27.97 41.99 -17.98
CA ILE A 7 27.08 42.54 -16.91
C ILE A 7 25.95 43.53 -17.29
N ARG A 8 24.68 43.17 -16.98
CA ARG A 8 23.82 43.84 -15.96
C ARG A 8 22.47 43.14 -15.75
N SER A 9 22.14 43.01 -14.46
CA SER A 9 20.86 42.66 -13.84
C SER A 9 19.70 43.58 -14.27
N THR A 10 18.48 43.03 -14.32
CA THR A 10 17.25 43.66 -13.80
C THR A 10 16.15 42.61 -13.61
N ARG A 11 15.60 42.54 -12.40
CA ARG A 11 14.39 41.76 -12.05
C ARG A 11 13.14 42.45 -12.60
N SER A 12 12.18 41.68 -13.11
CA SER A 12 10.74 41.95 -12.90
C SER A 12 9.94 40.66 -13.12
N LEU A 13 9.18 40.29 -12.09
CA LEU A 13 8.24 39.17 -12.03
C LEU A 13 7.11 39.30 -13.06
N ALA A 14 6.73 38.17 -13.67
CA ALA A 14 5.35 37.88 -14.05
C ALA A 14 5.13 36.36 -13.89
N CYS A 15 4.30 36.00 -12.92
CA CYS A 15 3.94 34.63 -12.57
C CYS A 15 2.68 34.22 -13.35
N ALA A 16 2.70 33.06 -14.02
CA ALA A 16 1.51 32.37 -14.49
C ALA A 16 1.76 30.85 -14.58
N ALA A 17 1.48 30.19 -13.45
CA ALA A 17 1.03 28.80 -13.27
C ALA A 17 1.65 27.69 -14.13
N VAL A 18 2.80 27.18 -13.69
CA VAL A 18 3.23 25.78 -13.84
C VAL A 18 3.88 25.39 -12.52
N ALA A 19 3.19 24.65 -11.67
CA ALA A 19 3.77 24.13 -10.43
C ALA A 19 4.57 22.86 -10.75
N SER A 20 5.70 23.04 -11.45
CA SER A 20 6.81 22.13 -11.35
C SER A 20 7.39 22.30 -9.95
N PHE A 21 7.26 21.30 -9.09
CA PHE A 21 8.16 21.16 -7.94
C PHE A 21 9.54 20.82 -8.49
N VAL A 22 10.25 21.86 -8.92
CA VAL A 22 11.70 21.84 -8.98
C VAL A 22 12.11 21.59 -7.53
N ALA A 23 12.73 20.44 -7.25
CA ALA A 23 13.64 20.34 -6.12
C ALA A 23 14.61 21.51 -6.28
N CYS A 24 14.36 22.60 -5.55
CA CYS A 24 15.25 23.76 -5.59
C CYS A 24 16.64 23.23 -5.27
N ALA A 25 17.58 23.53 -6.17
CA ALA A 25 18.98 23.24 -5.95
C ALA A 25 19.34 23.67 -4.52
N HIS A 26 19.81 22.70 -3.73
CA HIS A 26 20.21 22.87 -2.35
C HIS A 26 20.98 24.18 -2.19
N ALA A 27 20.42 25.15 -1.46
CA ALA A 27 21.18 26.31 -1.06
C ALA A 27 22.29 25.81 -0.13
N ASP A 28 23.54 25.87 -0.58
CA ASP A 28 24.69 25.65 0.27
C ASP A 28 24.70 26.77 1.32
N LEU A 29 24.28 26.44 2.54
CA LEU A 29 24.21 27.39 3.65
C LEU A 29 25.60 27.66 4.25
N THR A 30 26.69 27.04 3.75
CA THR A 30 28.07 27.25 4.24
C THR A 30 28.41 28.73 4.36
N GLY A 31 28.69 29.17 5.59
CA GLY A 31 29.01 30.56 5.92
C GLY A 31 27.80 31.47 6.20
N THR A 32 26.57 30.95 6.22
CA THR A 32 25.37 31.71 6.60
C THR A 32 25.31 31.87 8.11
N THR A 33 25.07 33.09 8.58
CA THR A 33 24.87 33.39 10.00
C THR A 33 23.39 33.26 10.37
N LEU A 34 23.09 32.48 11.41
CA LEU A 34 21.76 32.23 11.97
C LEU A 34 21.72 32.79 13.40
N ASP A 35 20.71 33.56 13.72
CA ASP A 35 20.47 34.04 15.08
C ASP A 35 19.38 33.20 15.73
N LEU A 36 19.73 32.54 16.84
CA LEU A 36 18.89 31.62 17.58
C LEU A 36 18.49 32.26 18.90
N SER A 37 17.19 32.29 19.21
CA SER A 37 16.65 32.83 20.45
C SER A 37 15.78 31.79 21.12
N VAL A 38 16.19 31.34 22.31
CA VAL A 38 15.43 30.39 23.13
C VAL A 38 14.79 31.13 24.29
N SER A 39 13.48 31.00 24.46
CA SER A 39 12.75 31.54 25.61
C SER A 39 11.96 30.44 26.30
N HIS A 40 12.01 30.42 27.63
CA HIS A 40 11.20 29.53 28.47
C HIS A 40 10.24 30.32 29.35
N THR A 41 9.08 29.73 29.63
CA THR A 41 8.15 30.23 30.64
C THR A 41 8.43 29.55 31.97
N GLY A 42 8.61 30.32 33.05
CA GLY A 42 8.67 29.77 34.40
C GLY A 42 9.83 30.31 35.22
N VAL A 43 10.43 29.49 36.09
CA VAL A 43 11.42 29.95 37.09
C VAL A 43 12.68 30.54 36.42
N PHE A 44 12.93 30.15 35.17
CA PHE A 44 14.01 30.65 34.31
C PHE A 44 13.48 31.37 33.06
N ALA A 45 12.59 32.36 33.24
CA ALA A 45 12.19 33.28 32.18
C ALA A 45 13.37 34.15 31.70
N THR A 46 14.33 33.52 31.01
CA THR A 46 15.50 34.13 30.41
C THR A 46 15.49 33.79 28.93
N THR A 47 15.55 34.81 28.10
CA THR A 47 15.81 34.66 26.66
C THR A 47 17.31 34.50 26.48
N SER A 48 17.74 33.38 25.94
CA SER A 48 19.13 33.13 25.56
C SER A 48 19.25 33.28 24.05
N THR A 49 20.09 34.21 23.59
CA THR A 49 20.38 34.40 22.17
C THR A 49 21.78 33.93 21.82
N ALA A 50 21.93 33.26 20.69
CA ALA A 50 23.22 32.85 20.16
C ALA A 50 23.27 33.10 18.65
N THR A 51 24.42 33.57 18.17
CA THR A 51 24.68 33.74 16.74
C THR A 51 25.55 32.57 16.26
N TYR A 52 25.03 31.79 15.32
CA TYR A 52 25.69 30.63 14.74
C TYR A 52 26.10 30.92 13.30
N THR A 53 27.24 30.39 12.84
CA THR A 53 27.60 30.43 11.42
C THR A 53 27.69 29.02 10.87
N TYR A 54 26.90 28.71 9.86
CA TYR A 54 26.77 27.36 9.31
C TYR A 54 28.10 26.85 8.73
N GLY A 55 28.52 25.65 9.18
CA GLY A 55 29.83 25.06 8.91
C GLY A 55 30.93 25.41 9.94
N SER A 56 30.60 26.20 10.97
CA SER A 56 31.47 26.44 12.12
C SER A 56 31.26 25.37 13.21
N THR A 57 32.35 24.94 13.84
CA THR A 57 32.33 24.16 15.10
C THR A 57 32.33 25.05 16.35
N GLN A 58 32.39 26.37 16.17
CA GLN A 58 32.34 27.35 17.25
C GLN A 58 30.98 28.03 17.23
N VAL A 59 30.28 27.96 18.36
CA VAL A 59 29.15 28.81 18.70
C VAL A 59 29.70 29.88 19.63
N GLU A 60 29.48 31.16 19.34
CA GLU A 60 29.86 32.25 20.24
C GLU A 60 28.70 32.44 21.24
N PRO A 61 28.81 31.96 22.49
CA PRO A 61 27.73 32.13 23.46
C PRO A 61 27.62 33.60 23.87
N ASP A 62 26.40 34.08 24.15
CA ASP A 62 26.23 35.35 24.87
C ASP A 62 26.88 35.20 26.26
N PRO A 63 27.90 36.02 26.61
CA PRO A 63 28.59 35.94 27.89
C PRO A 63 27.71 36.24 29.11
N ASN A 64 26.46 36.66 28.92
CA ASN A 64 25.51 36.99 29.99
C ASN A 64 24.36 35.99 30.17
N ALA A 65 24.25 34.95 29.35
CA ALA A 65 23.17 33.95 29.41
C ALA A 65 23.63 32.64 30.10
N PRO A 66 22.75 31.93 30.84
CA PRO A 66 23.06 30.58 31.32
C PRO A 66 23.42 29.67 30.13
N SER A 67 24.52 28.94 30.25
CA SER A 67 25.24 28.30 29.15
C SER A 67 24.44 27.16 28.48
N LEU A 68 23.71 27.51 27.43
CA LEU A 68 23.25 26.57 26.41
C LEU A 68 24.45 26.19 25.54
N THR A 69 24.76 24.90 25.46
CA THR A 69 25.76 24.39 24.53
C THR A 69 25.03 23.95 23.27
N MET A 70 25.46 24.47 22.12
CA MET A 70 24.90 24.08 20.83
C MET A 70 25.98 23.36 20.04
N GLU A 71 25.72 22.11 19.67
CA GLU A 71 26.64 21.29 18.88
C GLU A 71 26.03 21.02 17.50
N TRP A 72 26.85 21.19 16.46
CA TRP A 72 26.47 20.79 15.11
C TRP A 72 26.97 19.39 14.82
N SER A 73 26.06 18.56 14.33
CA SER A 73 26.38 17.26 13.76
C SER A 73 26.34 17.28 12.24
N SER A 74 27.49 16.96 11.66
CA SER A 74 27.59 16.61 10.23
C SER A 74 26.92 15.25 9.97
N PRO A 75 26.60 14.88 8.71
CA PRO A 75 25.77 13.72 8.34
C PRO A 75 26.32 12.32 8.72
N ALA A 76 27.30 12.24 9.62
CA ALA A 76 27.97 11.03 10.07
C ALA A 76 27.81 10.72 11.58
N SER A 77 27.21 11.59 12.40
CA SER A 77 26.87 11.25 13.79
C SER A 77 25.44 10.74 13.92
N ASN A 78 25.22 9.87 14.90
CA ASN A 78 24.04 9.03 15.09
C ASN A 78 22.77 9.80 15.50
N ASP A 79 22.60 11.04 15.08
CA ASP A 79 21.53 11.95 15.54
C ASP A 79 20.28 11.78 14.69
N GLY A 80 19.75 10.55 14.64
CA GLY A 80 18.50 10.27 13.95
C GLY A 80 18.53 10.49 12.43
N GLY A 81 19.73 10.48 11.81
CA GLY A 81 19.95 10.35 10.36
C GLY A 81 19.48 11.50 9.47
N PHE A 82 19.35 12.72 10.00
CA PHE A 82 19.04 13.90 9.20
C PHE A 82 20.29 14.42 8.46
N ALA A 83 20.13 14.89 7.22
CA ALA A 83 21.24 15.43 6.43
C ALA A 83 21.78 16.77 6.99
N ASN A 84 20.91 17.55 7.65
CA ASN A 84 21.25 18.81 8.32
C ASN A 84 20.48 18.91 9.64
N SER A 85 21.21 19.06 10.75
CA SER A 85 20.62 19.28 12.08
C SER A 85 21.48 20.18 12.97
N ILE A 86 20.84 20.85 13.92
CA ILE A 86 21.47 21.52 15.07
C ILE A 86 20.96 20.84 16.33
N GLN A 87 21.87 20.42 17.21
CA GLN A 87 21.51 19.87 18.51
C GLN A 87 21.74 20.92 19.59
N ILE A 88 20.71 21.16 20.40
CA ILE A 88 20.78 22.03 21.58
C ILE A 88 20.83 21.13 22.81
N ASP A 89 21.93 21.22 23.55
CA ASP A 89 22.12 20.45 24.78
C ASP A 89 21.71 21.27 26.01
N PHE A 90 20.75 20.72 26.75
CA PHE A 90 20.23 21.26 28.01
C PHE A 90 20.81 20.51 29.22
N SER A 91 21.85 19.68 29.07
CA SER A 91 22.46 18.89 30.15
C SER A 91 22.97 19.73 31.33
N ASN A 92 23.20 21.02 31.13
CA ASN A 92 23.58 21.97 32.17
C ASN A 92 22.39 22.44 33.06
N PHE A 93 21.15 22.05 32.75
CA PHE A 93 19.95 22.39 33.52
C PHE A 93 19.45 21.19 34.35
N SER A 94 18.88 21.44 35.54
CA SER A 94 18.35 20.38 36.41
C SER A 94 16.95 19.94 35.97
N LEU A 95 16.71 18.64 35.88
CA LEU A 95 15.46 18.04 35.37
C LEU A 95 14.19 18.46 36.14
N HIS A 96 14.31 18.76 37.44
CA HIS A 96 13.17 19.22 38.26
C HIS A 96 12.70 20.64 37.92
N ASP A 97 13.46 21.38 37.12
CA ASP A 97 13.19 22.78 36.82
C ASP A 97 12.26 22.96 35.59
N PHE A 98 11.84 21.87 34.93
CA PHE A 98 11.06 21.91 33.68
C PHE A 98 9.58 21.51 33.84
N ASP A 99 9.14 21.09 35.04
CA ASP A 99 7.77 20.60 35.27
C ASP A 99 6.70 21.67 34.99
N GLY A 100 5.86 21.44 33.97
CA GLY A 100 4.76 22.34 33.57
C GLY A 100 5.18 23.59 32.80
N GLU A 101 6.44 23.68 32.35
CA GLU A 101 6.97 24.81 31.60
C GLU A 101 6.81 24.62 30.08
N THR A 102 6.54 25.71 29.35
CA THR A 102 6.56 25.76 27.89
C THR A 102 7.80 26.49 27.39
N GLY A 103 8.45 25.96 26.37
CA GLY A 103 9.57 26.60 25.71
C GLY A 103 9.22 27.03 24.30
N SER A 104 9.89 28.07 23.81
CA SER A 104 9.87 28.45 22.40
C SER A 104 11.26 28.79 21.89
N LEU A 105 11.51 28.41 20.64
CA LEU A 105 12.70 28.73 19.89
C LEU A 105 12.31 29.60 18.70
N GLU A 106 13.02 30.70 18.52
CA GLU A 106 12.95 31.55 17.35
C GLU A 106 14.28 31.50 16.59
N ILE A 107 14.21 31.23 15.28
CA ILE A 107 15.37 31.25 14.38
C ILE A 107 15.17 32.41 13.41
N THR A 108 16.16 33.30 13.34
CA THR A 108 16.16 34.46 12.44
C THR A 108 17.44 34.50 11.61
N GLY A 109 17.45 35.32 10.54
CA GLY A 109 18.61 35.43 9.64
C GLY A 109 18.64 34.42 8.49
N LEU A 110 17.53 33.69 8.26
CA LEU A 110 17.39 32.83 7.09
C LEU A 110 17.38 33.67 5.80
N ALA A 111 18.44 33.54 5.00
CA ALA A 111 18.63 34.31 3.77
C ALA A 111 17.63 33.92 2.65
N GLU A 112 17.06 32.71 2.72
CA GLU A 112 16.03 32.18 1.83
C GLU A 112 14.88 31.56 2.64
N LEU A 113 13.68 31.50 2.03
CA LEU A 113 12.50 30.87 2.61
C LEU A 113 12.76 29.37 2.85
N VAL A 114 12.88 28.97 4.12
CA VAL A 114 12.77 27.57 4.52
C VAL A 114 11.28 27.23 4.52
N ASP A 115 10.91 26.13 3.86
CA ASP A 115 9.53 25.64 3.94
C ASP A 115 9.22 25.28 5.40
N SER A 116 8.22 25.94 6.00
CA SER A 116 7.90 25.77 7.42
C SER A 116 7.53 24.32 7.78
N SER A 117 7.08 23.50 6.82
CA SER A 117 6.85 22.06 7.06
C SER A 117 8.13 21.22 7.11
N ALA A 118 9.31 21.80 6.86
CA ALA A 118 10.57 21.08 6.79
C ALA A 118 11.36 21.10 8.11
N VAL A 119 10.93 21.82 9.15
CA VAL A 119 11.64 21.91 10.43
C VAL A 119 10.91 21.14 11.53
N VAL A 120 11.57 20.10 12.05
CA VAL A 120 11.04 19.26 13.14
C VAL A 120 11.89 19.42 14.39
N LEU A 121 11.22 19.35 15.55
CA LEU A 121 11.84 19.25 16.87
C LEU A 121 11.77 17.81 17.34
N LEU A 122 12.92 17.28 17.75
CA LEU A 122 13.02 15.94 18.31
C LEU A 122 13.60 16.01 19.71
N ASP A 123 13.20 15.08 20.56
CA ASP A 123 13.88 14.84 21.82
C ASP A 123 15.22 14.10 21.65
N GLY A 124 15.96 13.93 22.75
CA GLY A 124 17.22 13.20 22.77
C GLY A 124 17.12 11.70 22.48
N SER A 125 15.91 11.16 22.32
CA SER A 125 15.64 9.80 21.85
C SER A 125 15.30 9.73 20.35
N GLY A 126 15.11 10.88 19.70
CA GLY A 126 14.71 11.00 18.30
C GLY A 126 13.19 11.01 18.07
N GLN A 127 12.37 11.13 19.12
CA GLN A 127 10.92 11.21 19.01
C GLN A 127 10.48 12.64 18.63
N LEU A 128 9.52 12.76 17.70
CA LEU A 128 8.93 14.04 17.29
C LEU A 128 8.15 14.67 18.45
N ILE A 129 8.54 15.88 18.85
CA ILE A 129 7.91 16.66 19.92
C ILE A 129 7.32 17.99 19.43
N GLY A 130 7.61 18.39 18.19
CA GLY A 130 7.07 19.61 17.62
C GLY A 130 7.43 19.81 16.17
N ILE A 131 6.69 20.68 15.50
CA ILE A 131 6.96 21.12 14.12
C ILE A 131 6.98 22.65 14.15
N ALA A 132 7.97 23.27 13.50
CA ALA A 132 8.05 24.72 13.46
C ALA A 132 6.91 25.31 12.62
N ALA A 133 6.42 26.48 13.02
CA ALA A 133 5.52 27.30 12.23
C ALA A 133 6.19 28.64 11.94
N GLY A 134 6.07 29.14 10.71
CA GLY A 134 6.67 30.43 10.36
C GLY A 134 6.37 30.85 8.93
N ALA A 135 6.52 32.15 8.67
CA ALA A 135 6.43 32.73 7.34
C ALA A 135 7.57 33.75 7.18
N GLY A 136 8.35 33.64 6.10
CA GLY A 136 9.46 34.57 5.83
C GLY A 136 10.80 34.12 6.39
N SER A 137 11.58 35.05 6.96
CA SER A 137 12.95 34.85 7.46
C SER A 137 13.03 34.46 8.95
N THR A 138 11.88 34.11 9.55
CA THR A 138 11.73 33.79 10.97
C THR A 138 10.95 32.49 11.12
N LEU A 139 11.46 31.55 11.92
CA LEU A 139 10.79 30.31 12.29
C LEU A 139 10.59 30.27 13.80
N THR A 140 9.41 29.84 14.25
CA THR A 140 9.11 29.66 15.66
C THR A 140 8.66 28.23 15.92
N ALA A 141 9.25 27.57 16.93
CA ALA A 141 8.84 26.25 17.37
C ALA A 141 8.58 26.26 18.88
N THR A 142 7.52 25.59 19.33
CA THR A 142 7.09 25.56 20.74
C THR A 142 6.99 24.14 21.24
N TRP A 143 7.29 23.90 22.51
CA TRP A 143 7.16 22.58 23.14
C TRP A 143 6.58 22.70 24.57
N SER A 144 6.06 21.58 25.07
CA SER A 144 5.57 21.38 26.44
C SER A 144 6.26 20.20 27.09
N VAL A 145 6.59 20.29 28.38
CA VAL A 145 7.37 19.27 29.09
C VAL A 145 6.51 18.07 29.55
N ASP A 146 5.19 18.14 29.44
CA ASP A 146 4.31 16.99 29.71
C ASP A 146 4.52 15.82 28.72
N ASP A 147 5.05 16.08 27.52
CA ASP A 147 5.40 15.07 26.50
C ASP A 147 6.84 14.52 26.64
N VAL A 148 7.57 14.95 27.68
CA VAL A 148 9.05 14.97 27.76
C VAL A 148 9.52 14.18 29.01
N VAL A 149 8.79 13.16 29.45
CA VAL A 149 9.00 12.51 30.78
C VAL A 149 10.01 11.34 30.78
N SER A 150 10.87 11.20 29.78
CA SER A 150 11.91 10.15 29.80
C SER A 150 13.24 10.57 29.17
N PHE A 151 13.90 11.58 29.73
CA PHE A 151 15.23 11.97 29.28
C PHE A 151 16.32 11.28 30.10
N LEU A 152 17.08 10.42 29.42
CA LEU A 152 18.45 10.09 29.81
C LEU A 152 19.48 11.09 29.21
N ALA A 153 19.04 12.05 28.37
CA ALA A 153 19.88 13.11 27.77
C ALA A 153 19.03 14.28 27.23
N PRO A 154 18.84 15.40 27.97
CA PRO A 154 17.95 16.51 27.61
C PRO A 154 18.52 17.30 26.43
N THR A 155 18.26 16.84 25.21
CA THR A 155 18.68 17.51 23.99
C THR A 155 17.47 17.74 23.10
N VAL A 156 17.46 18.87 22.40
CA VAL A 156 16.49 19.16 21.34
C VAL A 156 17.24 19.22 20.02
N THR A 157 16.85 18.37 19.09
CA THR A 157 17.42 18.36 17.73
C THR A 157 16.48 19.09 16.79
N ILE A 158 17.02 20.10 16.12
CA ILE A 158 16.36 20.85 15.06
C ILE A 158 16.89 20.31 13.74
N ALA A 159 16.04 19.65 12.96
CA ALA A 159 16.42 19.15 11.65
C ALA A 159 15.66 19.91 10.56
N TRP A 160 16.31 20.19 9.43
CA TRP A 160 15.65 20.81 8.28
C TRP A 160 16.04 20.20 6.94
N ASN A 161 15.13 20.32 5.97
CA ASN A 161 15.27 19.77 4.61
C ASN A 161 15.63 18.28 4.60
N SER A 162 15.08 17.53 5.55
CA SER A 162 15.44 16.16 5.78
C SER A 162 14.17 15.31 5.79
N GLU A 163 14.12 14.32 4.90
CA GLU A 163 13.29 13.16 5.17
C GLU A 163 13.73 12.66 6.55
N ALA A 164 12.79 12.55 7.50
CA ALA A 164 13.07 11.91 8.77
C ALA A 164 13.79 10.61 8.47
N ALA A 165 14.99 10.40 9.04
CA ALA A 165 15.66 9.15 8.79
C ALA A 165 14.68 8.06 9.15
N ALA A 166 14.56 7.09 8.25
CA ALA A 166 13.74 5.94 8.48
C ALA A 166 14.09 5.45 9.89
N GLY A 167 13.14 5.59 10.84
CA GLY A 167 13.19 4.85 12.08
C GLY A 167 13.54 3.39 11.76
N PRO A 168 14.13 2.63 12.70
CA PRO A 168 14.78 1.35 12.42
C PRO A 168 14.03 0.60 11.33
N LEU A 169 14.66 0.44 10.15
CA LEU A 169 14.00 0.00 8.91
C LEU A 169 13.03 -1.12 9.24
N LYS A 170 11.73 -0.81 9.30
CA LYS A 170 10.72 -1.83 9.57
C LYS A 170 10.68 -2.68 8.30
N PRO A 171 11.17 -3.94 8.35
CA PRO A 171 11.19 -4.76 7.15
C PRO A 171 9.77 -4.93 6.68
N GLN A 172 9.52 -4.67 5.40
CA GLN A 172 8.21 -4.95 4.83
C GLN A 172 7.93 -6.45 4.89
N PRO A 173 6.66 -6.85 5.02
CA PRO A 173 6.28 -8.24 4.89
C PRO A 173 6.82 -8.83 3.59
N ALA A 174 7.38 -10.04 3.66
CA ALA A 174 7.77 -10.77 2.47
C ALA A 174 6.52 -11.07 1.62
N ALA A 175 6.66 -11.17 0.30
CA ALA A 175 5.56 -11.63 -0.53
C ALA A 175 5.10 -13.02 -0.05
N GLY A 176 3.79 -13.23 0.07
CA GLY A 176 3.20 -14.47 0.59
C GLY A 176 3.08 -14.53 2.13
N SER A 177 3.56 -13.52 2.85
CA SER A 177 3.42 -13.43 4.31
C SER A 177 2.09 -12.74 4.70
N PRO A 178 1.63 -12.87 5.96
CA PRO A 178 0.43 -12.18 6.42
C PRO A 178 0.64 -10.65 6.48
N LEU A 179 -0.46 -9.90 6.41
CA LEU A 179 -0.47 -8.47 6.69
C LEU A 179 0.08 -8.15 8.09
N GLU A 180 0.68 -6.97 8.23
CA GLU A 180 1.07 -6.47 9.55
C GLU A 180 -0.16 -6.04 10.36
N GLY A 181 -0.09 -6.19 11.68
CA GLY A 181 -1.14 -5.71 12.59
C GLY A 181 -2.35 -6.64 12.70
N LEU A 182 -2.29 -7.86 12.18
CA LEU A 182 -3.31 -8.87 12.44
C LEU A 182 -3.36 -9.21 13.94
N THR A 183 -4.57 -9.33 14.47
CA THR A 183 -4.82 -9.93 15.78
C THR A 183 -4.45 -11.41 15.78
N PRO A 184 -4.21 -12.04 16.96
CA PRO A 184 -3.93 -13.48 17.03
C PRO A 184 -4.98 -14.35 16.32
N ASP A 185 -6.26 -14.00 16.43
CA ASP A 185 -7.34 -14.74 15.77
C ASP A 185 -7.31 -14.56 14.24
N GLN A 186 -7.03 -13.35 13.75
CA GLN A 186 -6.86 -13.09 12.32
C GLN A 186 -5.66 -13.84 11.74
N LEU A 187 -4.53 -13.86 12.46
CA LEU A 187 -3.35 -14.62 12.06
C LEU A 187 -3.65 -16.13 12.03
N SER A 188 -4.37 -16.65 13.02
CA SER A 188 -4.80 -18.05 13.01
C SER A 188 -5.70 -18.38 11.80
N ARG A 189 -6.64 -17.48 11.45
CA ARG A 189 -7.46 -17.63 10.23
C ARG A 189 -6.63 -17.60 8.96
N PHE A 190 -5.64 -16.72 8.86
CA PHE A 190 -4.70 -16.69 7.75
C PHE A 190 -3.94 -18.01 7.61
N ASP A 191 -3.41 -18.55 8.71
CA ASP A 191 -2.65 -19.80 8.68
C ASP A 191 -3.52 -21.00 8.31
N LEU A 192 -4.73 -21.12 8.88
CA LEU A 192 -5.70 -22.15 8.49
C LEU A 192 -6.15 -21.99 7.04
N GLY A 193 -6.34 -20.74 6.61
CA GLY A 193 -6.66 -20.39 5.24
C GLY A 193 -5.57 -20.83 4.27
N ARG A 194 -4.30 -20.64 4.62
CA ARG A 194 -3.18 -21.09 3.79
C ARG A 194 -3.17 -22.60 3.63
N LEU A 195 -3.44 -23.35 4.70
CA LEU A 195 -3.57 -24.81 4.62
C LEU A 195 -4.70 -25.23 3.66
N ALA A 196 -5.84 -24.52 3.70
CA ALA A 196 -6.94 -24.75 2.77
C ALA A 196 -6.57 -24.38 1.32
N PHE A 197 -5.86 -23.26 1.13
CA PHE A 197 -5.39 -22.78 -0.18
C PHE A 197 -4.41 -23.76 -0.84
N GLU A 198 -3.52 -24.35 -0.04
CA GLU A 198 -2.51 -25.32 -0.48
C GLU A 198 -3.04 -26.76 -0.56
N ARG A 199 -4.25 -27.03 -0.05
CA ARG A 199 -4.87 -28.35 -0.10
C ARG A 199 -4.96 -28.82 -1.55
N THR A 200 -4.55 -30.07 -1.78
CA THR A 200 -4.78 -30.79 -3.03
C THR A 200 -5.98 -31.69 -2.84
N PHE A 201 -7.02 -31.51 -3.66
CA PHE A 201 -8.20 -32.37 -3.65
C PHE A 201 -7.95 -33.64 -4.46
N LEU A 202 -8.51 -34.74 -4.00
CA LEU A 202 -8.53 -36.02 -4.70
C LEU A 202 -9.88 -36.23 -5.39
N ALA A 203 -9.92 -37.09 -6.41
CA ALA A 203 -11.19 -37.51 -7.03
C ALA A 203 -12.18 -38.09 -6.00
N SER A 204 -11.69 -38.81 -4.98
CA SER A 204 -12.53 -39.34 -3.90
C SER A 204 -13.07 -38.28 -2.93
N GLU A 205 -12.53 -37.07 -3.00
CA GLU A 205 -12.99 -35.91 -2.23
C GLU A 205 -13.83 -34.96 -3.09
N GLY A 206 -14.13 -35.37 -4.34
CA GLY A 206 -14.95 -34.65 -5.29
C GLY A 206 -14.21 -33.69 -6.20
N LEU A 207 -12.89 -33.85 -6.40
CA LEU A 207 -12.20 -33.16 -7.49
C LEU A 207 -12.80 -33.55 -8.84
N GLY A 208 -13.17 -32.57 -9.65
CA GLY A 208 -13.71 -32.81 -10.99
C GLY A 208 -15.24 -32.84 -11.00
N PRO A 209 -15.89 -33.23 -12.10
CA PRO A 209 -15.48 -34.19 -13.11
C PRO A 209 -14.35 -33.69 -14.00
N VAL A 210 -14.31 -32.38 -14.26
CA VAL A 210 -13.31 -31.72 -15.09
C VAL A 210 -12.66 -30.58 -14.31
N PHE A 211 -11.35 -30.39 -14.48
CA PHE A 211 -10.59 -29.40 -13.72
C PHE A 211 -9.31 -28.97 -14.45
N ASN A 212 -8.83 -27.77 -14.12
CA ASN A 212 -7.52 -27.29 -14.57
C ASN A 212 -6.40 -27.75 -13.63
N LYS A 213 -6.60 -27.62 -12.31
CA LYS A 213 -5.67 -28.09 -11.27
C LYS A 213 -6.43 -28.50 -10.01
N ALA A 214 -5.75 -29.26 -9.14
CA ALA A 214 -6.35 -29.83 -7.93
C ALA A 214 -6.11 -28.99 -6.66
N SER A 215 -5.42 -27.86 -6.78
CA SER A 215 -5.10 -26.95 -5.68
C SER A 215 -4.90 -25.53 -6.20
N CYS A 216 -5.34 -24.53 -5.43
CA CYS A 216 -5.07 -23.11 -5.72
C CYS A 216 -3.58 -22.85 -5.84
N ALA A 217 -2.77 -23.47 -4.97
CA ALA A 217 -1.32 -23.36 -4.95
C ALA A 217 -0.61 -24.02 -6.15
N ASN A 218 -1.30 -24.80 -6.99
CA ASN A 218 -0.70 -25.25 -8.26
C ASN A 218 -0.65 -24.12 -9.30
N CYS A 219 -1.54 -23.14 -9.20
CA CYS A 219 -1.61 -21.99 -10.09
C CYS A 219 -1.01 -20.73 -9.48
N HIS A 220 -1.24 -20.48 -8.19
CA HIS A 220 -0.85 -19.25 -7.48
C HIS A 220 0.36 -19.47 -6.57
N ASN A 221 1.56 -19.54 -7.14
CA ASN A 221 2.73 -20.11 -6.46
C ASN A 221 4.03 -19.31 -6.54
N THR A 222 4.01 -18.10 -7.09
CA THR A 222 5.18 -17.21 -7.14
C THR A 222 4.96 -15.92 -6.33
N PRO A 223 5.07 -15.94 -4.98
CA PRO A 223 5.07 -17.08 -4.06
C PRO A 223 3.63 -17.60 -3.84
N ILE A 224 3.33 -18.38 -2.80
CA ILE A 224 1.95 -18.82 -2.52
C ILE A 224 1.01 -17.60 -2.44
N GLY A 225 -0.07 -17.61 -3.23
CA GLY A 225 -0.98 -16.48 -3.43
C GLY A 225 -0.46 -15.39 -4.40
N GLY A 226 0.74 -15.54 -4.93
CA GLY A 226 1.23 -14.75 -6.07
C GLY A 226 0.66 -15.22 -7.39
N SER A 227 1.19 -14.66 -8.47
CA SER A 227 0.94 -15.17 -9.82
C SER A 227 1.57 -16.56 -10.01
N GLY A 228 1.29 -17.19 -11.15
CA GLY A 228 2.06 -18.35 -11.58
C GLY A 228 2.12 -18.47 -13.09
N SER A 229 2.91 -19.42 -13.57
CA SER A 229 3.11 -19.67 -15.00
C SER A 229 1.94 -20.43 -15.65
N GLN A 230 0.97 -20.87 -14.86
CA GLN A 230 -0.17 -21.61 -15.36
C GLN A 230 -1.07 -20.67 -16.18
N THR A 231 -1.58 -21.20 -17.28
CA THR A 231 -2.54 -20.50 -18.12
C THR A 231 -3.81 -21.33 -18.23
N VAL A 232 -4.94 -20.65 -18.29
CA VAL A 232 -6.26 -21.25 -18.50
C VAL A 232 -6.83 -20.82 -19.85
N ASN A 233 -7.65 -21.68 -20.43
CA ASN A 233 -8.25 -21.46 -21.74
C ASN A 233 -9.62 -20.79 -21.57
N ARG A 234 -9.73 -19.53 -21.99
CA ARG A 234 -11.02 -18.86 -22.19
C ARG A 234 -11.46 -19.07 -23.63
N PHE A 235 -12.74 -19.35 -23.82
CA PHE A 235 -13.36 -19.44 -25.15
C PHE A 235 -14.64 -18.61 -25.19
N GLY A 236 -15.23 -18.49 -26.39
CA GLY A 236 -16.55 -17.90 -26.57
C GLY A 236 -16.88 -17.72 -28.05
N LEU A 237 -18.10 -17.22 -28.29
CA LEU A 237 -18.60 -16.89 -29.63
C LEU A 237 -18.72 -15.37 -29.76
N ALA A 238 -17.92 -14.78 -30.63
CA ALA A 238 -18.06 -13.39 -31.05
C ALA A 238 -18.74 -13.31 -32.42
N GLY A 239 -19.83 -12.55 -32.50
CA GLY A 239 -20.55 -12.33 -33.74
C GLY A 239 -21.29 -10.99 -33.76
N ARG A 240 -22.16 -10.80 -34.76
CA ARG A 240 -22.94 -9.55 -34.91
C ARG A 240 -23.85 -9.24 -33.71
N GLY A 241 -24.20 -10.24 -32.91
CA GLY A 241 -25.01 -10.10 -31.69
C GLY A 241 -24.21 -9.78 -30.42
N GLY A 242 -22.89 -9.59 -30.52
CA GLY A 242 -22.01 -9.44 -29.36
C GLY A 242 -21.25 -10.72 -29.02
N PHE A 243 -20.62 -10.71 -27.84
CA PHE A 243 -19.90 -11.86 -27.28
C PHE A 243 -20.86 -12.74 -26.47
N GLN A 244 -20.74 -14.05 -26.63
CA GLN A 244 -21.40 -15.08 -25.82
C GLN A 244 -20.29 -15.91 -25.17
N ASP A 245 -20.37 -16.11 -23.86
CA ASP A 245 -19.35 -16.85 -23.09
C ASP A 245 -19.39 -18.36 -23.31
N LEU A 246 -20.51 -18.89 -23.83
CA LEU A 246 -20.72 -20.32 -24.06
C LEU A 246 -20.62 -21.17 -22.77
N SER A 247 -20.91 -20.56 -21.62
CA SER A 247 -20.79 -21.19 -20.30
C SER A 247 -21.67 -22.42 -20.09
N GLN A 248 -22.71 -22.60 -20.91
CA GLN A 248 -23.53 -23.82 -20.92
C GLN A 248 -22.79 -25.09 -21.39
N PHE A 249 -21.54 -24.97 -21.87
CA PHE A 249 -20.74 -26.09 -22.39
C PHE A 249 -19.50 -26.37 -21.52
N GLY A 250 -19.65 -26.41 -20.19
CA GLY A 250 -18.53 -26.68 -19.27
C GLY A 250 -18.11 -25.50 -18.38
N GLY A 251 -18.94 -24.46 -18.28
CA GLY A 251 -18.62 -23.27 -17.49
C GLY A 251 -17.78 -22.26 -18.26
N SER A 252 -17.18 -21.32 -17.53
CA SER A 252 -16.61 -20.10 -18.13
C SER A 252 -15.19 -20.27 -18.72
N LEU A 253 -14.63 -21.47 -18.61
CA LEU A 253 -13.27 -21.88 -18.96
C LEU A 253 -13.32 -23.30 -19.53
N LEU A 254 -12.34 -23.66 -20.36
CA LEU A 254 -12.12 -25.07 -20.71
C LEU A 254 -11.23 -25.71 -19.65
N GLN A 255 -11.69 -26.79 -19.03
CA GLN A 255 -10.91 -27.56 -18.08
C GLN A 255 -10.08 -28.64 -18.77
N VAL A 256 -8.76 -28.58 -18.60
CA VAL A 256 -7.82 -29.41 -19.39
C VAL A 256 -7.59 -30.83 -18.86
N SER A 257 -8.22 -31.20 -17.76
CA SER A 257 -8.09 -32.53 -17.12
C SER A 257 -9.46 -33.04 -16.70
N SER A 258 -9.58 -34.37 -16.60
CA SER A 258 -10.78 -35.04 -16.12
C SER A 258 -10.43 -36.24 -15.23
N ILE A 259 -11.29 -36.55 -14.25
CA ILE A 259 -11.19 -37.78 -13.45
C ILE A 259 -11.68 -39.02 -14.22
N ASN A 260 -12.52 -38.82 -15.23
CA ASN A 260 -12.96 -39.85 -16.17
C ASN A 260 -12.61 -39.41 -17.62
N PRO A 261 -11.75 -40.13 -18.36
CA PRO A 261 -11.40 -39.78 -19.74
C PRO A 261 -12.59 -39.64 -20.70
N GLU A 262 -13.74 -40.28 -20.42
CA GLU A 262 -14.96 -40.14 -21.23
C GLU A 262 -15.63 -38.77 -21.07
N CYS A 263 -15.30 -38.06 -19.99
CA CYS A 263 -15.82 -36.74 -19.64
C CYS A 263 -14.81 -35.62 -19.92
N GLN A 264 -13.69 -35.94 -20.58
CA GLN A 264 -12.70 -34.95 -20.95
C GLN A 264 -13.33 -33.89 -21.87
N GLU A 265 -13.14 -32.62 -21.53
CA GLU A 265 -13.67 -31.54 -22.36
C GLU A 265 -12.86 -31.29 -23.63
N ASP A 266 -13.57 -30.94 -24.68
CA ASP A 266 -13.07 -30.28 -25.88
C ASP A 266 -13.57 -28.83 -25.98
N PHE A 267 -12.97 -28.02 -26.85
CA PHE A 267 -13.55 -26.70 -27.14
C PHE A 267 -14.94 -26.86 -27.79
N PRO A 268 -15.96 -26.08 -27.36
CA PRO A 268 -17.26 -26.07 -28.03
C PRO A 268 -17.12 -25.74 -29.52
N VAL A 269 -17.85 -26.46 -30.37
CA VAL A 269 -17.74 -26.30 -31.85
C VAL A 269 -18.21 -24.92 -32.32
N GLU A 270 -19.03 -24.25 -31.51
CA GLU A 270 -19.52 -22.90 -31.73
C GLU A 270 -18.47 -21.82 -31.39
N ALA A 271 -17.45 -22.16 -30.59
CA ALA A 271 -16.44 -21.20 -30.16
C ALA A 271 -15.59 -20.73 -31.35
N ASN A 272 -15.42 -19.41 -31.48
CA ASN A 272 -14.59 -18.80 -32.53
C ASN A 272 -13.60 -17.77 -31.99
N VAL A 273 -13.59 -17.52 -30.69
CA VAL A 273 -12.62 -16.69 -29.99
C VAL A 273 -12.00 -17.51 -28.87
N PHE A 274 -10.68 -17.45 -28.77
CA PHE A 274 -9.89 -18.18 -27.78
C PHE A 274 -8.86 -17.23 -27.18
N ALA A 275 -8.62 -17.35 -25.87
CA ALA A 275 -7.61 -16.59 -25.18
C ALA A 275 -6.96 -17.41 -24.07
N LEU A 276 -5.62 -17.40 -24.04
CA LEU A 276 -4.87 -17.88 -22.88
C LEU A 276 -4.83 -16.78 -21.83
N ARG A 277 -5.14 -17.15 -20.59
CA ARG A 277 -5.13 -16.24 -19.43
C ARG A 277 -4.14 -16.74 -18.40
N LEU A 278 -3.13 -15.93 -18.11
CA LEU A 278 -2.12 -16.24 -17.09
C LEU A 278 -2.72 -16.06 -15.69
N THR A 279 -2.40 -16.95 -14.76
CA THR A 279 -2.86 -16.85 -13.37
C THR A 279 -2.48 -15.51 -12.72
N PRO A 280 -3.46 -14.69 -12.29
CA PRO A 280 -3.18 -13.41 -11.65
C PRO A 280 -2.66 -13.58 -10.23
N SER A 281 -2.00 -12.55 -9.70
CA SER A 281 -1.62 -12.48 -8.29
C SER A 281 -2.83 -12.10 -7.43
N ILE A 282 -2.93 -12.69 -6.23
CA ILE A 282 -3.92 -12.33 -5.20
C ILE A 282 -3.24 -11.68 -3.96
N LEU A 283 -1.93 -11.40 -4.04
CA LEU A 283 -1.20 -10.65 -3.01
C LEU A 283 -1.86 -9.29 -2.75
N GLY A 284 -2.14 -8.99 -1.48
CA GLY A 284 -2.85 -7.77 -1.09
C GLY A 284 -4.34 -7.76 -1.44
N GLY A 285 -4.93 -8.92 -1.78
CA GLY A 285 -6.32 -9.02 -2.21
C GLY A 285 -7.32 -8.39 -1.25
N GLY A 286 -7.16 -8.59 0.06
CA GLY A 286 -8.04 -7.97 1.06
C GLY A 286 -7.96 -6.45 1.13
N LEU A 287 -6.80 -5.88 0.80
CA LEU A 287 -6.64 -4.42 0.70
C LEU A 287 -7.34 -3.87 -0.55
N VAL A 288 -7.28 -4.60 -1.67
CA VAL A 288 -7.98 -4.24 -2.92
C VAL A 288 -9.50 -4.37 -2.75
N GLU A 289 -9.97 -5.44 -2.10
CA GLU A 289 -11.38 -5.61 -1.75
C GLU A 289 -11.91 -4.46 -0.88
N ALA A 290 -11.06 -3.88 -0.03
CA ALA A 290 -11.42 -2.78 0.86
C ALA A 290 -11.41 -1.39 0.20
N ILE A 291 -11.05 -1.26 -1.07
CA ILE A 291 -11.15 0.03 -1.80
C ILE A 291 -12.63 0.41 -1.97
N PRO A 292 -13.05 1.65 -1.64
CA PRO A 292 -14.41 2.08 -1.93
C PRO A 292 -14.74 2.07 -3.43
N ASP A 293 -15.92 1.56 -3.80
CA ASP A 293 -16.39 1.53 -5.20
C ASP A 293 -16.36 2.90 -5.87
N ALA A 294 -16.70 3.95 -5.11
CA ALA A 294 -16.70 5.33 -5.59
C ALA A 294 -15.30 5.79 -6.05
N ASP A 295 -14.24 5.31 -5.42
CA ASP A 295 -12.86 5.69 -5.76
C ASP A 295 -12.40 5.02 -7.06
N ILE A 296 -12.88 3.81 -7.35
CA ILE A 296 -12.64 3.14 -8.64
C ILE A 296 -13.46 3.83 -9.74
N LEU A 297 -14.74 4.11 -9.48
CA LEU A 297 -15.63 4.79 -10.43
C LEU A 297 -15.15 6.19 -10.81
N ALA A 298 -14.46 6.89 -9.89
CA ALA A 298 -13.85 8.18 -10.17
C ALA A 298 -12.80 8.12 -11.31
N ASN A 299 -12.24 6.94 -11.60
CA ASN A 299 -11.24 6.76 -12.64
C ASN A 299 -11.82 6.53 -14.06
N GLU A 300 -13.15 6.45 -14.24
CA GLU A 300 -13.72 6.21 -15.59
C GLU A 300 -13.45 7.37 -16.58
N LEU A 301 -13.12 8.56 -16.08
CA LEU A 301 -12.85 9.77 -16.86
C LEU A 301 -11.56 10.47 -16.40
N PRO A 302 -10.38 9.85 -16.54
CA PRO A 302 -9.15 10.36 -15.93
C PRO A 302 -8.56 11.55 -16.70
N GLY A 303 -8.96 11.80 -17.96
CA GLY A 303 -8.46 12.93 -18.74
C GLY A 303 -8.77 12.88 -20.25
N PRO A 304 -8.22 13.82 -21.05
CA PRO A 304 -8.48 13.90 -22.48
C PRO A 304 -7.89 12.69 -23.24
N GLY A 305 -8.75 11.87 -23.85
CA GLY A 305 -8.32 10.75 -24.70
C GLY A 305 -8.13 9.41 -23.99
N ILE A 306 -8.32 9.35 -22.67
CA ILE A 306 -8.30 8.12 -21.88
C ILE A 306 -9.70 7.90 -21.31
N SER A 307 -10.20 6.67 -21.43
CA SER A 307 -11.48 6.26 -20.86
C SER A 307 -11.42 4.79 -20.50
N GLY A 308 -11.73 4.48 -19.25
CA GLY A 308 -12.00 3.13 -18.76
C GLY A 308 -13.46 3.03 -18.33
N ARG A 309 -13.95 1.82 -18.08
CA ARG A 309 -15.33 1.57 -17.63
C ARG A 309 -15.34 0.47 -16.60
N ALA A 310 -15.69 0.82 -15.37
CA ALA A 310 -15.79 -0.13 -14.28
C ALA A 310 -16.88 -1.15 -14.62
N ARG A 311 -16.59 -2.43 -14.40
CA ARG A 311 -17.61 -3.46 -14.51
C ARG A 311 -18.41 -3.52 -13.22
N LEU A 312 -19.72 -3.34 -13.32
CA LEU A 312 -20.64 -3.59 -12.21
C LEU A 312 -21.07 -5.06 -12.23
N VAL A 313 -20.91 -5.74 -11.10
CA VAL A 313 -21.17 -7.17 -10.94
C VAL A 313 -21.94 -7.44 -9.66
N ASN A 314 -22.64 -8.58 -9.61
CA ASN A 314 -23.32 -9.04 -8.41
C ASN A 314 -22.46 -10.15 -7.76
N PRO A 315 -22.09 -10.03 -6.47
CA PRO A 315 -21.38 -11.10 -5.78
C PRO A 315 -22.29 -12.32 -5.58
N LEU A 316 -21.71 -13.52 -5.58
CA LEU A 316 -22.46 -14.77 -5.43
C LEU A 316 -23.10 -14.90 -4.04
N GLU A 317 -22.43 -14.39 -3.00
CA GLU A 317 -22.95 -14.41 -1.62
C GLU A 317 -24.09 -13.41 -1.37
N ASP A 318 -24.27 -12.40 -2.23
CA ASP A 318 -25.40 -11.47 -2.19
C ASP A 318 -25.78 -11.00 -3.61
N PRO A 319 -26.55 -11.80 -4.37
CA PRO A 319 -26.88 -11.50 -5.76
C PRO A 319 -27.73 -10.23 -5.95
N GLY A 320 -28.35 -9.72 -4.88
CA GLY A 320 -29.13 -8.48 -4.91
C GLY A 320 -28.27 -7.21 -4.84
N LEU A 321 -27.01 -7.35 -4.41
CA LEU A 321 -26.05 -6.26 -4.30
C LEU A 321 -25.32 -6.07 -5.63
N THR A 322 -25.04 -4.82 -6.01
CA THR A 322 -24.20 -4.50 -7.17
C THR A 322 -22.96 -3.77 -6.70
N LEU A 323 -21.80 -4.30 -7.05
CA LEU A 323 -20.48 -3.80 -6.67
C LEU A 323 -19.59 -3.59 -7.89
N VAL A 324 -18.56 -2.78 -7.74
CA VAL A 324 -17.48 -2.65 -8.72
C VAL A 324 -16.58 -3.88 -8.67
N GLY A 325 -16.47 -4.55 -9.82
CA GLY A 325 -15.58 -5.68 -10.01
C GLY A 325 -14.12 -5.23 -10.10
N ARG A 326 -13.24 -5.99 -9.45
CA ARG A 326 -11.82 -5.64 -9.21
C ARG A 326 -10.88 -6.84 -9.20
N PHE A 327 -11.46 -8.04 -9.29
CA PHE A 327 -10.75 -9.32 -9.40
C PHE A 327 -11.09 -9.99 -10.73
N GLY A 328 -10.28 -10.99 -11.09
CA GLY A 328 -10.34 -11.60 -12.41
C GLY A 328 -9.66 -10.76 -13.48
N TRP A 329 -9.67 -11.23 -14.73
CA TRP A 329 -8.87 -10.63 -15.81
C TRP A 329 -9.51 -9.39 -16.44
N LYS A 330 -10.78 -9.12 -16.14
CA LYS A 330 -11.54 -8.00 -16.69
C LYS A 330 -12.43 -7.34 -15.62
N GLY A 331 -11.99 -7.37 -14.36
CA GLY A 331 -12.78 -6.86 -13.23
C GLY A 331 -14.12 -7.60 -13.12
N ASP A 332 -14.13 -8.91 -13.36
CA ASP A 332 -15.35 -9.69 -13.44
C ASP A 332 -15.91 -10.19 -12.11
N VAL A 333 -15.16 -9.97 -11.03
CA VAL A 333 -15.51 -10.39 -9.67
C VAL A 333 -15.26 -9.24 -8.68
N ALA A 334 -16.19 -9.02 -7.75
CA ALA A 334 -16.10 -7.93 -6.76
C ALA A 334 -15.48 -8.33 -5.42
N THR A 335 -15.70 -9.58 -4.96
CA THR A 335 -15.29 -10.04 -3.63
C THR A 335 -14.38 -11.26 -3.72
N LEU A 336 -13.52 -11.43 -2.72
CA LEU A 336 -12.64 -12.60 -2.57
C LEU A 336 -13.43 -13.87 -2.29
N LEU A 337 -14.59 -13.75 -1.63
CA LEU A 337 -15.44 -14.90 -1.37
C LEU A 337 -16.09 -15.39 -2.67
N THR A 338 -16.64 -14.49 -3.49
CA THR A 338 -17.09 -14.82 -4.85
C THR A 338 -15.94 -15.40 -5.66
N PHE A 339 -14.75 -14.80 -5.62
CA PHE A 339 -13.58 -15.28 -6.37
C PHE A 339 -13.23 -16.73 -5.99
N SER A 340 -13.20 -17.05 -4.70
CA SER A 340 -12.90 -18.40 -4.21
C SER A 340 -13.99 -19.40 -4.56
N GLY A 341 -15.27 -19.02 -4.46
CA GLY A 341 -16.40 -19.87 -4.81
C GLY A 341 -16.49 -20.18 -6.31
N ASP A 342 -16.35 -19.14 -7.14
CA ASP A 342 -16.38 -19.27 -8.60
C ASP A 342 -15.18 -20.07 -9.14
N ALA A 343 -13.98 -19.80 -8.63
CA ALA A 343 -12.78 -20.54 -9.01
C ALA A 343 -12.82 -21.99 -8.52
N GLY A 344 -13.39 -22.25 -7.33
CA GLY A 344 -13.61 -23.61 -6.84
C GLY A 344 -14.32 -24.49 -7.87
N LEU A 345 -15.43 -23.99 -8.42
CA LEU A 345 -16.17 -24.68 -9.47
C LEU A 345 -15.39 -24.68 -10.81
N ASN A 346 -15.09 -23.51 -11.37
CA ASN A 346 -14.63 -23.41 -12.75
C ASN A 346 -13.17 -23.86 -12.98
N GLU A 347 -12.33 -23.87 -11.94
CA GLU A 347 -10.91 -24.26 -12.06
C GLU A 347 -10.64 -25.65 -11.48
N MET A 348 -11.40 -26.07 -10.47
CA MET A 348 -11.13 -27.29 -9.71
C MET A 348 -12.26 -28.33 -9.78
N GLY A 349 -13.47 -27.95 -10.24
CA GLY A 349 -14.65 -28.81 -10.16
C GLY A 349 -14.99 -29.12 -8.71
N ILE A 350 -15.10 -28.09 -7.87
CA ILE A 350 -15.48 -28.22 -6.45
C ILE A 350 -16.71 -27.33 -6.24
N THR A 351 -17.88 -27.94 -6.14
CA THR A 351 -19.09 -27.21 -5.80
C THR A 351 -19.08 -26.80 -4.33
N ASN A 352 -19.82 -25.74 -4.03
CA ASN A 352 -19.80 -25.11 -2.72
C ASN A 352 -21.12 -24.38 -2.45
N ARG A 353 -21.25 -23.84 -1.24
CA ARG A 353 -22.48 -23.20 -0.79
C ARG A 353 -22.96 -21.98 -1.63
N LEU A 354 -22.10 -21.43 -2.52
CA LEU A 354 -22.46 -20.34 -3.44
C LEU A 354 -22.80 -20.84 -4.84
N VAL A 355 -22.17 -21.93 -5.28
CA VAL A 355 -22.35 -22.56 -6.58
C VAL A 355 -22.49 -24.07 -6.38
N MET A 356 -23.74 -24.52 -6.28
CA MET A 356 -24.11 -25.86 -5.80
C MET A 356 -24.23 -26.91 -6.89
N ASN A 357 -24.09 -26.54 -8.16
CA ASN A 357 -24.24 -27.46 -9.27
C ASN A 357 -22.93 -27.47 -10.05
N GLU A 358 -22.50 -28.68 -10.41
CA GLU A 358 -21.31 -28.92 -11.19
C GLU A 358 -21.42 -28.39 -12.63
N ASN A 359 -20.28 -28.14 -13.27
CA ASN A 359 -20.23 -27.85 -14.69
C ASN A 359 -20.39 -29.15 -15.49
N ASP A 360 -21.41 -29.21 -16.35
CA ASP A 360 -21.59 -30.32 -17.29
C ASP A 360 -20.48 -30.28 -18.37
N PRO A 361 -19.57 -31.28 -18.43
CA PRO A 361 -18.52 -31.30 -19.44
C PRO A 361 -19.11 -31.21 -20.85
N ASN A 362 -18.78 -30.16 -21.60
CA ASN A 362 -19.35 -29.87 -22.92
C ASN A 362 -20.88 -29.83 -23.02
N GLY A 363 -21.60 -29.57 -21.91
CA GLY A 363 -23.04 -29.33 -21.91
C GLY A 363 -23.90 -30.54 -22.31
N ILE A 364 -23.43 -31.76 -22.02
CA ILE A 364 -24.13 -33.01 -22.36
C ILE A 364 -25.53 -33.00 -21.74
N ASN A 365 -26.57 -33.24 -22.56
CA ASN A 365 -27.96 -33.31 -22.13
C ASN A 365 -28.65 -34.61 -22.63
N PRO A 366 -29.19 -35.46 -21.74
CA PRO A 366 -29.12 -35.34 -20.29
C PRO A 366 -27.67 -35.56 -19.81
N PRO A 367 -27.22 -34.81 -18.80
CA PRO A 367 -25.91 -35.07 -18.22
C PRO A 367 -25.93 -36.48 -17.64
N ASP A 368 -25.06 -37.35 -18.14
CA ASP A 368 -24.69 -38.52 -17.34
C ASP A 368 -23.58 -38.11 -16.37
N LEU A 369 -23.80 -37.02 -15.61
CA LEU A 369 -22.89 -36.58 -14.56
C LEU A 369 -22.59 -37.73 -13.61
N LEU A 370 -23.53 -38.66 -13.40
CA LEU A 370 -23.33 -39.91 -12.66
C LEU A 370 -22.18 -40.81 -13.18
N THR A 371 -21.72 -40.63 -14.42
CA THR A 371 -20.52 -41.31 -14.95
C THR A 371 -19.24 -40.48 -14.80
N CYS A 372 -19.38 -39.16 -14.67
CA CYS A 372 -18.27 -38.23 -14.63
C CYS A 372 -17.90 -37.84 -13.20
N ASP A 373 -18.89 -37.80 -12.31
CA ASP A 373 -18.81 -37.44 -10.91
C ASP A 373 -19.62 -38.44 -10.08
N LEU A 374 -18.98 -38.93 -9.02
CA LEU A 374 -19.49 -39.95 -8.12
C LEU A 374 -19.61 -39.44 -6.68
N VAL A 375 -19.22 -38.19 -6.44
CA VAL A 375 -19.26 -37.55 -5.12
C VAL A 375 -20.52 -36.68 -5.06
N PRO A 376 -21.29 -36.70 -3.96
CA PRO A 376 -22.49 -35.87 -3.88
C PRO A 376 -22.18 -34.39 -3.64
N ASP A 377 -22.76 -33.53 -4.47
CA ASP A 377 -22.75 -32.08 -4.28
C ASP A 377 -23.50 -31.63 -2.98
N PRO A 378 -23.04 -30.56 -2.29
CA PRO A 378 -21.76 -29.90 -2.52
C PRO A 378 -20.57 -30.60 -1.85
N GLU A 379 -19.42 -30.63 -2.52
CA GLU A 379 -18.16 -31.17 -1.95
C GLU A 379 -17.68 -30.32 -0.77
N ASP A 380 -17.77 -29.00 -0.92
CA ASP A 380 -17.36 -28.06 0.12
C ASP A 380 -18.46 -27.89 1.18
N GLY A 381 -18.44 -28.78 2.15
CA GLY A 381 -19.24 -28.73 3.37
C GLY A 381 -18.56 -28.00 4.55
N PRO A 382 -19.30 -27.74 5.63
CA PRO A 382 -18.75 -27.12 6.82
C PRO A 382 -17.69 -28.03 7.47
N GLU A 383 -16.61 -27.43 7.97
CA GLU A 383 -15.52 -28.16 8.62
C GLU A 383 -16.00 -29.15 9.69
N GLY A 384 -15.54 -30.41 9.58
CA GLY A 384 -15.93 -31.48 10.49
C GLY A 384 -17.41 -31.86 10.46
N GLY A 385 -18.18 -31.39 9.46
CA GLY A 385 -19.62 -31.55 9.39
C GLY A 385 -20.37 -30.74 10.46
N ILE A 386 -19.72 -29.76 11.09
CA ILE A 386 -20.29 -28.98 12.19
C ILE A 386 -21.09 -27.81 11.62
N PRO A 387 -22.42 -27.74 11.81
CA PRO A 387 -23.21 -26.62 11.28
C PRO A 387 -22.68 -25.26 11.76
N GLY A 388 -22.44 -24.36 10.81
CA GLY A 388 -21.90 -23.02 11.06
C GLY A 388 -20.38 -22.93 11.19
N ALA A 389 -19.65 -24.04 11.07
CA ALA A 389 -18.21 -23.98 10.89
C ALA A 389 -17.83 -23.42 9.51
N PRO A 390 -16.65 -22.79 9.36
CA PRO A 390 -16.17 -22.32 8.06
C PRO A 390 -16.13 -23.45 7.02
N HIS A 391 -16.43 -23.11 5.77
CA HIS A 391 -16.21 -23.97 4.61
C HIS A 391 -14.80 -23.79 4.07
N TRP A 392 -14.37 -24.65 3.15
CA TRP A 392 -13.08 -24.51 2.46
C TRP A 392 -12.96 -23.15 1.75
N ILE A 393 -14.01 -22.67 1.07
CA ILE A 393 -13.97 -21.34 0.43
C ILE A 393 -13.86 -20.19 1.44
N ASP A 394 -14.39 -20.34 2.65
CA ASP A 394 -14.22 -19.33 3.72
C ASP A 394 -12.75 -19.24 4.16
N ARG A 395 -12.10 -20.40 4.32
CA ARG A 395 -10.67 -20.48 4.65
C ARG A 395 -9.80 -19.93 3.55
N THR A 396 -10.07 -20.31 2.30
CA THR A 396 -9.35 -19.79 1.12
C THR A 396 -9.48 -18.27 1.02
N ARG A 397 -10.67 -17.73 1.27
CA ARG A 397 -10.92 -16.28 1.36
C ARG A 397 -10.15 -15.64 2.52
N ASP A 398 -10.09 -16.25 3.70
CA ASP A 398 -9.36 -15.69 4.85
C ASP A 398 -7.85 -15.57 4.56
N PHE A 399 -7.27 -16.54 3.86
CA PHE A 399 -5.89 -16.43 3.39
C PHE A 399 -5.71 -15.22 2.46
N GLN A 400 -6.55 -15.11 1.42
CA GLN A 400 -6.51 -14.00 0.46
C GLN A 400 -6.74 -12.62 1.13
N ARG A 401 -7.67 -12.56 2.09
CA ARG A 401 -8.05 -11.36 2.84
C ARG A 401 -6.88 -10.81 3.65
N PHE A 402 -6.09 -11.70 4.26
CA PHE A 402 -4.98 -11.32 5.14
C PHE A 402 -3.60 -11.45 4.50
N LEU A 403 -3.53 -11.72 3.20
CA LEU A 403 -2.30 -11.83 2.44
C LEU A 403 -1.68 -10.46 2.20
N ALA A 404 -0.40 -10.29 2.56
CA ALA A 404 0.30 -9.03 2.36
C ALA A 404 0.45 -8.67 0.88
N ALA A 405 0.45 -7.36 0.60
CA ALA A 405 0.83 -6.84 -0.69
C ALA A 405 2.32 -7.15 -0.98
N PRO A 406 2.75 -7.18 -2.26
CA PRO A 406 4.16 -7.32 -2.59
C PRO A 406 4.99 -6.20 -1.92
N PRO A 407 6.18 -6.52 -1.39
CA PRO A 407 7.06 -5.50 -0.82
C PRO A 407 7.43 -4.48 -1.88
N GLN A 408 7.48 -3.22 -1.48
CA GLN A 408 7.95 -2.12 -2.31
C GLN A 408 9.47 -2.06 -2.29
N THR A 409 10.06 -1.66 -3.40
CA THR A 409 11.49 -1.38 -3.45
C THR A 409 11.84 -0.18 -2.55
N PRO A 410 13.02 -0.15 -1.90
CA PRO A 410 13.43 0.96 -1.05
C PRO A 410 13.36 2.31 -1.78
N LYS A 411 12.95 3.38 -1.07
CA LYS A 411 12.76 4.72 -1.66
C LYS A 411 14.06 5.39 -2.10
N SER A 412 15.20 5.07 -1.48
CA SER A 412 16.47 5.75 -1.75
C SER A 412 17.07 5.34 -3.10
N GLY A 413 17.42 6.34 -3.91
CA GLY A 413 18.11 6.14 -5.19
C GLY A 413 17.24 5.65 -6.36
N MET A 414 15.91 5.64 -6.22
CA MET A 414 15.00 5.18 -7.28
C MET A 414 14.23 6.34 -7.93
N SER A 415 14.30 6.46 -9.26
CA SER A 415 13.54 7.43 -10.06
C SER A 415 12.31 6.84 -10.73
N GLY A 416 11.96 5.57 -10.43
CA GLY A 416 10.90 4.82 -11.11
C GLY A 416 9.54 5.50 -11.05
N GLU A 417 9.09 5.92 -9.86
CA GLU A 417 7.81 6.62 -9.67
C GLU A 417 7.78 7.96 -10.42
N ALA A 418 8.88 8.72 -10.39
CA ALA A 418 8.99 9.98 -11.14
C ALA A 418 8.91 9.75 -12.66
N ILE A 419 9.61 8.74 -13.18
CA ILE A 419 9.54 8.36 -14.60
C ILE A 419 8.12 7.93 -14.96
N PHE A 420 7.51 7.04 -14.17
CA PHE A 420 6.16 6.52 -14.36
C PHE A 420 5.12 7.64 -14.48
N ASN A 421 5.20 8.63 -13.60
CA ASN A 421 4.34 9.81 -13.64
C ASN A 421 4.64 10.70 -14.86
N SER A 422 5.92 10.94 -15.17
CA SER A 422 6.32 11.84 -16.25
C SER A 422 5.94 11.36 -17.65
N ILE A 423 5.85 10.03 -17.85
CA ILE A 423 5.46 9.44 -19.14
C ILE A 423 3.95 9.19 -19.26
N GLY A 424 3.17 9.58 -18.25
CA GLY A 424 1.71 9.48 -18.24
C GLY A 424 1.16 8.10 -17.83
N CYS A 425 1.98 7.17 -17.31
CA CYS A 425 1.46 5.86 -16.88
C CYS A 425 0.39 5.98 -15.79
N ALA A 426 0.56 6.95 -14.88
CA ALA A 426 -0.39 7.23 -13.80
C ALA A 426 -1.76 7.74 -14.27
N GLU A 427 -1.92 8.07 -15.56
CA GLU A 427 -3.22 8.47 -16.12
C GLU A 427 -4.21 7.29 -16.25
N CYS A 428 -3.70 6.05 -16.35
CA CYS A 428 -4.51 4.82 -16.25
C CYS A 428 -4.13 3.97 -15.02
N HIS A 429 -2.89 4.05 -14.53
CA HIS A 429 -2.44 3.23 -13.40
C HIS A 429 -2.44 4.06 -12.12
N THR A 430 -3.63 4.23 -11.53
CA THR A 430 -3.84 5.04 -10.32
C THR A 430 -2.81 4.69 -9.24
N PRO A 431 -1.90 5.63 -8.86
CA PRO A 431 -0.77 5.30 -8.00
C PRO A 431 -1.13 4.90 -6.58
N SER A 432 -2.26 5.38 -6.05
CA SER A 432 -2.63 5.20 -4.65
C SER A 432 -4.13 5.21 -4.45
N TYR A 433 -4.59 4.43 -3.46
CA TYR A 433 -5.93 4.48 -2.89
C TYR A 433 -5.84 4.52 -1.37
N THR A 434 -6.93 4.91 -0.73
CA THR A 434 -7.16 4.71 0.70
C THR A 434 -8.30 3.72 0.86
N THR A 435 -8.08 2.63 1.59
CA THR A 435 -9.14 1.67 1.87
C THR A 435 -10.22 2.30 2.76
N SER A 436 -11.43 1.76 2.67
CA SER A 436 -12.60 2.23 3.41
C SER A 436 -12.35 2.34 4.93
N ASN A 437 -13.04 3.28 5.55
CA ASN A 437 -13.10 3.46 7.00
C ASN A 437 -14.28 2.75 7.67
N ASP A 438 -14.96 1.86 6.96
CA ASP A 438 -16.04 1.05 7.51
C ASP A 438 -15.57 0.27 8.74
N VAL A 439 -16.22 0.51 9.88
CA VAL A 439 -15.93 -0.14 11.17
C VAL A 439 -16.11 -1.66 11.14
N GLY A 440 -16.82 -2.20 10.14
CA GLY A 440 -16.93 -3.63 9.90
C GLY A 440 -15.66 -4.27 9.31
N LEU A 441 -14.72 -3.47 8.79
CA LEU A 441 -13.43 -3.96 8.30
C LEU A 441 -12.43 -4.17 9.43
N GLU A 442 -11.57 -5.18 9.27
CA GLU A 442 -10.47 -5.44 10.18
C GLU A 442 -9.45 -4.28 10.20
N ASP A 443 -8.96 -3.89 11.38
CA ASP A 443 -8.03 -2.76 11.54
C ASP A 443 -6.77 -2.87 10.68
N ALA A 444 -6.33 -4.10 10.34
CA ALA A 444 -5.18 -4.35 9.48
C ALA A 444 -5.40 -3.95 8.01
N ILE A 445 -6.65 -3.84 7.56
CA ILE A 445 -7.03 -3.47 6.18
C ILE A 445 -7.86 -2.17 6.11
N ARG A 446 -8.39 -1.68 7.24
CA ARG A 446 -9.16 -0.43 7.32
C ARG A 446 -8.24 0.80 7.31
N GLU A 447 -8.66 1.86 6.61
CA GLU A 447 -7.96 3.16 6.52
C GLU A 447 -6.46 3.03 6.13
N LYS A 448 -6.15 2.12 5.20
CA LYS A 448 -4.80 1.89 4.70
C LYS A 448 -4.60 2.62 3.40
N THR A 449 -3.52 3.41 3.33
CA THR A 449 -3.03 3.91 2.05
C THR A 449 -2.25 2.81 1.35
N ILE A 450 -2.67 2.44 0.15
CA ILE A 450 -2.09 1.37 -0.65
C ILE A 450 -1.67 1.91 -2.02
N LYS A 451 -0.63 1.31 -2.61
CA LYS A 451 -0.10 1.73 -3.91
C LYS A 451 -0.17 0.61 -4.95
N PRO A 452 -1.36 0.27 -5.48
CA PRO A 452 -1.51 -0.83 -6.42
C PRO A 452 -1.07 -0.48 -7.85
N TYR A 453 -0.97 0.81 -8.21
CA TYR A 453 -0.70 1.26 -9.59
C TYR A 453 -1.68 0.63 -10.59
N SER A 454 -2.98 0.74 -10.31
CA SER A 454 -4.07 0.13 -11.08
C SER A 454 -5.33 0.98 -10.94
N ASP A 455 -6.04 1.22 -12.03
CA ASP A 455 -7.38 1.85 -12.02
C ASP A 455 -8.50 0.86 -11.65
N PHE A 456 -8.26 -0.45 -11.83
CA PHE A 456 -9.24 -1.53 -11.64
C PHE A 456 -10.48 -1.40 -12.56
N LEU A 457 -10.28 -0.85 -13.77
CA LEU A 457 -11.31 -0.67 -14.80
C LEU A 457 -11.31 -1.76 -15.88
#